data_AF-A0A7C7PXL5-F1
#
_entry.id   AF-A0A7C7PXL5-F1
#
_cell.length_a   1.000
_cell.length_b   1.000
_cell.length_c   1.000
_cell.angle_alpha   90.00
_cell.angle_beta   90.00
_cell.angle_gamma   90.00
#
_symmetry.space_group_name_H-M   'P 1'
#
loop_
_entity.id
_entity.type
_entity.pdbx_description
1 polymer ?
#
loop_
_entity_poly.entity_id
_entity_poly.type
_entity_poly.pdbx_seq_one_letter_code
_entity_poly.pdbx_strand_id
1 'polypeptide(L)'
;MRVKVLMVILVILLIVAVGVNYGNIRDIVTGRRTFMDVLLGRPLRLPADEMRMPASPAENIGEIVPIGPEDAKVKVVAYLMFTNPCHWATVETLRELAEKHEDKIRVDFVNVGTEEGAKQLNEAFKKSPISSPHSCMAWVSVNGKFEFELEGVKGKVQLSGPIHPGGPVAELLEKVVRRELALQEASQQQSAKPAQGKSANDQGNED
;
A
#
# COMPACT_ATOMS: atom_id res chain seq x y z
N MET A 1 13.25 -18.42 -50.71
CA MET A 1 13.57 -17.52 -49.58
C MET A 1 15.02 -17.73 -49.18
N ARG A 2 15.84 -16.67 -49.12
CA ARG A 2 17.29 -16.81 -48.84
C ARG A 2 17.49 -17.20 -47.37
N VAL A 3 18.30 -18.23 -47.10
CA VAL A 3 18.59 -18.77 -45.74
C VAL A 3 18.88 -17.65 -44.70
N LYS A 4 19.55 -16.58 -45.12
CA LYS A 4 19.83 -15.40 -44.27
C LYS A 4 18.56 -14.72 -43.72
N VAL A 5 17.51 -14.62 -44.51
CA VAL A 5 16.24 -13.99 -44.08
C VAL A 5 15.53 -14.87 -43.05
N LEU A 6 15.57 -16.19 -43.23
CA LEU A 6 14.99 -17.15 -42.29
C LEU A 6 15.67 -17.05 -40.91
N MET A 7 17.00 -16.92 -40.87
CA MET A 7 17.74 -16.79 -39.62
C MET A 7 17.42 -15.51 -38.85
N VAL A 8 17.29 -14.37 -39.56
CA VAL A 8 16.90 -13.10 -38.92
C VAL A 8 15.51 -13.20 -38.29
N ILE A 9 14.54 -13.80 -39.00
CA ILE A 9 13.19 -13.98 -38.49
C ILE A 9 13.19 -14.88 -37.24
N LEU A 10 13.97 -15.96 -37.24
CA LEU A 10 14.10 -16.87 -36.08
C LEU A 10 14.62 -16.15 -34.83
N VAL A 11 15.63 -15.29 -34.97
CA VAL A 11 16.19 -14.52 -33.85
C VAL A 11 15.16 -13.54 -33.30
N ILE A 12 14.44 -12.83 -34.17
CA ILE A 12 13.40 -11.86 -33.74
C ILE A 12 12.29 -12.59 -32.97
N LEU A 13 11.81 -13.73 -33.50
CA LEU A 13 10.78 -14.53 -32.82
C LEU A 13 11.24 -15.03 -31.46
N LEU A 14 12.52 -15.43 -31.33
CA LEU A 14 13.09 -15.84 -30.05
C LEU A 14 13.11 -14.69 -29.03
N ILE A 15 13.53 -13.49 -29.44
CA ILE A 15 13.56 -12.31 -28.57
C ILE A 15 12.14 -11.96 -28.10
N VAL A 16 11.15 -11.96 -29.00
CA VAL A 16 9.76 -11.70 -28.65
C VAL A 16 9.23 -12.78 -27.71
N ALA A 17 9.53 -14.05 -27.96
CA ALA A 17 9.12 -15.15 -27.09
C ALA A 17 9.70 -15.00 -25.68
N VAL A 18 10.98 -14.62 -25.54
CA VAL A 18 11.61 -14.36 -24.24
C VAL A 18 10.98 -13.15 -23.55
N GLY A 19 10.73 -12.06 -24.28
CA GLY A 19 10.14 -10.83 -23.74
C GLY A 19 8.72 -11.05 -23.22
N VAL A 20 7.86 -11.72 -24.00
CA VAL A 20 6.48 -12.04 -23.59
C VAL A 20 6.45 -13.01 -22.41
N ASN A 21 7.43 -13.92 -22.31
CA ASN A 21 7.50 -14.92 -21.24
C ASN A 21 8.44 -14.53 -20.10
N TYR A 22 8.93 -13.29 -20.03
CA TYR A 22 9.97 -12.90 -19.08
C TYR A 22 9.59 -13.20 -17.63
N GLY A 23 8.33 -12.95 -17.24
CA GLY A 23 7.83 -13.28 -15.90
C GLY A 23 7.91 -14.78 -15.58
N ASN A 24 7.43 -15.63 -16.49
CA ASN A 24 7.49 -17.08 -16.35
C ASN A 24 8.95 -17.59 -16.31
N ILE A 25 9.84 -17.01 -17.12
CA ILE A 25 11.27 -17.37 -17.14
C ILE A 25 11.93 -17.00 -15.81
N ARG A 26 11.67 -15.79 -15.30
CA ARG A 26 12.16 -15.36 -13.99
C ARG A 26 11.66 -16.28 -12.88
N ASP A 27 10.40 -16.67 -12.91
CA ASP A 27 9.82 -17.58 -11.91
C ASP A 27 10.44 -18.99 -11.97
N ILE A 28 10.79 -19.49 -13.17
CA ILE A 28 11.51 -20.75 -13.32
C ILE A 28 12.94 -20.64 -12.77
N VAL A 29 13.66 -19.57 -13.14
CA VAL A 29 15.05 -19.35 -12.71
C VAL A 29 15.17 -19.19 -11.19
N THR A 30 14.16 -18.57 -10.56
CA THR A 30 14.10 -18.37 -9.10
C THR A 30 13.55 -19.58 -8.34
N GLY A 31 13.18 -20.66 -9.03
CA GLY A 31 12.61 -21.86 -8.40
C GLY A 31 11.16 -21.72 -7.93
N ARG A 32 10.48 -20.61 -8.25
CA ARG A 32 9.07 -20.37 -7.90
C ARG A 32 8.08 -21.17 -8.75
N ARG A 33 8.49 -21.58 -9.96
CA ARG A 33 7.71 -22.44 -10.85
C ARG A 33 8.61 -23.47 -11.51
N THR A 34 8.09 -24.67 -11.73
CA THR A 34 8.75 -25.59 -12.65
C THR A 34 8.34 -25.27 -14.09
N PHE A 35 9.16 -25.66 -15.06
CA PHE A 35 8.80 -25.57 -16.48
C PHE A 35 7.47 -26.27 -16.78
N MET A 36 7.21 -27.41 -16.12
CA MET A 36 5.95 -28.15 -16.25
C MET A 36 4.74 -27.37 -15.72
N ASP A 37 4.90 -26.56 -14.68
CA ASP A 37 3.81 -25.74 -14.15
C ASP A 37 3.42 -24.62 -15.12
N VAL A 38 4.41 -24.03 -15.79
CA VAL A 38 4.16 -23.02 -16.85
C VAL A 38 3.48 -23.66 -18.05
N LEU A 39 3.96 -24.82 -18.51
CA LEU A 39 3.40 -25.52 -19.67
C LEU A 39 1.96 -25.99 -19.44
N LEU A 40 1.64 -26.46 -18.23
CA LEU A 40 0.32 -26.97 -17.86
C LEU A 40 -0.63 -25.88 -17.33
N GLY A 41 -0.20 -24.62 -17.31
CA GLY A 41 -1.00 -23.50 -16.79
C GLY A 41 -1.36 -23.63 -15.31
N ARG A 42 -0.51 -24.29 -14.50
CA ARG A 42 -0.80 -24.50 -13.09
C ARG A 42 -0.64 -23.20 -12.29
N PRO A 43 -1.52 -22.94 -11.31
CA PRO A 43 -1.37 -21.78 -10.43
C PRO A 43 -0.03 -21.85 -9.68
N LEU A 44 0.51 -20.69 -9.36
CA LEU A 44 1.78 -20.55 -8.66
C LEU A 44 1.72 -21.31 -7.32
N ARG A 45 2.58 -22.31 -7.14
CA ARG A 45 2.77 -22.98 -5.84
C ARG A 45 3.83 -22.19 -5.10
N LEU A 46 3.40 -21.23 -4.27
CA LEU A 46 4.29 -20.68 -3.28
C LEU A 46 4.76 -21.83 -2.36
N PRO A 47 6.05 -21.91 -2.01
CA PRO A 47 6.54 -22.89 -1.04
C PRO A 47 5.69 -22.81 0.24
N ALA A 48 5.31 -23.95 0.81
CA ALA A 48 4.48 -23.98 2.02
C ALA A 48 5.15 -23.29 3.23
N ASP A 49 6.47 -23.18 3.17
CA ASP A 49 7.36 -22.46 4.07
C ASP A 49 7.45 -20.95 3.81
N GLU A 50 7.17 -20.48 2.58
CA GLU A 50 6.99 -19.05 2.27
C GLU A 50 5.54 -18.58 2.51
N MET A 51 4.56 -19.49 2.43
CA MET A 51 3.19 -19.27 2.95
C MET A 51 3.08 -19.72 4.40
N ARG A 52 4.00 -19.29 5.28
CA ARG A 52 3.76 -19.36 6.73
C ARG A 52 2.69 -18.34 7.10
N MET A 53 1.44 -18.61 6.70
CA MET A 53 0.33 -18.21 7.53
C MET A 53 0.52 -18.96 8.86
N PRO A 54 0.65 -18.25 9.99
CA PRO A 54 0.79 -18.86 11.30
C PRO A 54 -0.26 -19.95 11.48
N ALA A 55 0.17 -21.13 11.93
CA ALA A 55 -0.62 -22.35 11.88
C ALA A 55 -1.82 -22.33 12.83
N SER A 56 -1.86 -21.35 13.75
CA SER A 56 -3.02 -21.13 14.62
C SER A 56 -3.12 -19.67 15.11
N PRO A 57 -4.32 -19.22 15.50
CA PRO A 57 -4.53 -17.98 16.27
C PRO A 57 -3.67 -17.85 17.54
N ALA A 58 -3.24 -18.97 18.13
CA ALA A 58 -2.46 -18.98 19.37
C ALA A 58 -0.98 -18.60 19.16
N GLU A 59 -0.42 -18.86 17.98
CA GLU A 59 0.90 -18.32 17.57
C GLU A 59 0.81 -16.83 17.17
N ASN A 60 -0.42 -16.29 17.06
CA ASN A 60 -0.76 -14.92 16.68
C ASN A 60 -1.29 -14.04 17.81
N ILE A 61 -1.15 -14.48 19.07
CA ILE A 61 -1.27 -13.58 20.23
C ILE A 61 0.05 -12.79 20.39
N GLY A 62 0.68 -12.45 19.28
CA GLY A 62 1.81 -11.53 19.21
C GLY A 62 1.28 -10.19 18.75
N GLU A 63 1.62 -9.12 19.46
CA GLU A 63 1.40 -7.77 18.95
C GLU A 63 2.11 -7.63 17.60
N ILE A 64 1.38 -7.20 16.58
CA ILE A 64 2.02 -6.82 15.31
C ILE A 64 2.75 -5.51 15.59
N VAL A 65 4.09 -5.57 15.58
CA VAL A 65 4.92 -4.42 15.87
C VAL A 65 4.67 -3.31 14.83
N PRO A 66 4.47 -2.07 15.26
CA PRO A 66 4.40 -0.93 14.36
C PRO A 66 5.66 -0.74 13.50
N ILE A 67 5.53 -0.09 12.34
CA ILE A 67 6.59 0.05 11.33
C ILE A 67 6.82 1.52 11.00
N GLY A 68 8.09 1.94 10.90
CA GLY A 68 8.48 3.33 10.59
C GLY A 68 8.58 4.22 11.84
N PRO A 69 9.06 5.47 11.69
CA PRO A 69 9.36 6.34 12.82
C PRO A 69 8.10 6.94 13.46
N GLU A 70 8.12 7.21 14.77
CA GLU A 70 6.94 7.73 15.50
C GLU A 70 6.50 9.14 15.07
N ASP A 71 7.45 9.92 14.55
CA ASP A 71 7.28 11.29 14.04
C ASP A 71 7.05 11.35 12.52
N ALA A 72 6.81 10.19 11.87
CA ALA A 72 6.47 10.15 10.46
C ALA A 72 5.28 11.08 10.12
N LYS A 73 5.39 11.77 8.99
CA LYS A 73 4.42 12.79 8.56
C LYS A 73 3.05 12.21 8.24
N VAL A 74 3.01 10.97 7.77
CA VAL A 74 1.77 10.25 7.45
C VAL A 74 1.65 9.04 8.36
N LYS A 75 0.55 8.97 9.11
CA LYS A 75 0.23 7.86 10.00
C LYS A 75 -0.86 6.99 9.39
N VAL A 76 -0.57 5.71 9.19
CA VAL A 76 -1.50 4.70 8.71
C VAL A 76 -1.83 3.79 9.88
N VAL A 77 -3.11 3.63 10.20
CA VAL A 77 -3.54 2.75 11.29
C VAL A 77 -4.44 1.66 10.74
N ALA A 78 -4.03 0.40 10.93
CA ALA A 78 -4.78 -0.76 10.52
C ALA A 78 -5.50 -1.39 11.71
N TYR A 79 -6.83 -1.31 11.68
CA TYR A 79 -7.72 -1.94 12.65
C TYR A 79 -8.09 -3.32 12.13
N LEU A 80 -7.50 -4.37 12.70
CA LEU A 80 -7.58 -5.73 12.20
C LEU A 80 -7.81 -6.71 13.36
N MET A 81 -8.51 -7.80 13.11
CA MET A 81 -8.52 -8.94 14.04
C MET A 81 -7.29 -9.79 13.77
N PHE A 82 -6.32 -9.84 14.68
CA PHE A 82 -5.01 -10.48 14.44
C PHE A 82 -5.10 -12.00 14.26
N THR A 83 -6.14 -12.61 14.82
CA THR A 83 -6.43 -14.04 14.71
C THR A 83 -7.09 -14.43 13.38
N ASN A 84 -7.52 -13.47 12.56
CA ASN A 84 -8.21 -13.76 11.31
C ASN A 84 -7.22 -13.86 10.13
N PRO A 85 -7.08 -15.05 9.49
CA PRO A 85 -6.15 -15.27 8.39
C PRO A 85 -6.36 -14.32 7.21
N CYS A 86 -7.60 -13.88 6.93
CA CYS A 86 -7.85 -13.01 5.77
C CYS A 86 -7.26 -11.59 5.93
N HIS A 87 -6.87 -11.19 7.14
CA HIS A 87 -6.29 -9.88 7.40
C HIS A 87 -4.77 -9.83 7.13
N TRP A 88 -4.08 -10.98 7.04
CA TRP A 88 -2.63 -11.03 6.87
C TRP A 88 -2.15 -10.40 5.57
N ALA A 89 -2.92 -10.54 4.49
CA ALA A 89 -2.63 -9.86 3.23
C ALA A 89 -2.56 -8.33 3.40
N THR A 90 -3.37 -7.76 4.30
CA THR A 90 -3.34 -6.32 4.61
C THR A 90 -2.07 -5.95 5.37
N VAL A 91 -1.64 -6.79 6.31
CA VAL A 91 -0.38 -6.60 7.05
C VAL A 91 0.82 -6.63 6.10
N GLU A 92 0.86 -7.59 5.18
CA GLU A 92 1.89 -7.69 4.15
C GLU A 92 1.90 -6.46 3.23
N THR A 93 0.73 -6.05 2.73
CA THR A 93 0.60 -4.84 1.90
C THR A 93 1.12 -3.60 2.62
N LEU A 94 0.82 -3.47 3.92
CA LEU A 94 1.25 -2.32 4.72
C LEU A 94 2.75 -2.35 5.02
N ARG A 95 3.37 -3.53 5.16
CA ARG A 95 4.83 -3.70 5.23
C ARG A 95 5.49 -3.22 3.94
N GLU A 96 5.03 -3.71 2.80
CA GLU A 96 5.55 -3.27 1.48
C GLU A 96 5.37 -1.76 1.28
N LEU A 97 4.24 -1.20 1.70
CA LEU A 97 3.98 0.22 1.64
C LEU A 97 4.96 1.02 2.52
N ALA A 98 5.25 0.55 3.73
CA ALA A 98 6.19 1.19 4.63
C ALA A 98 7.63 1.14 4.10
N GLU A 99 8.04 0.00 3.52
CA GLU A 99 9.33 -0.14 2.85
C GLU A 99 9.49 0.81 1.66
N LYS A 100 8.44 0.99 0.83
CA LYS A 100 8.46 1.93 -0.30
C LYS A 100 8.56 3.40 0.12
N HIS A 101 8.10 3.72 1.33
CA HIS A 101 8.04 5.08 1.86
C HIS A 101 8.80 5.18 3.19
N GLU A 102 10.01 4.61 3.22
CA GLU A 102 10.90 4.62 4.37
C GLU A 102 11.04 6.03 4.95
N ASP A 103 11.00 6.13 6.28
CA ASP A 103 11.03 7.36 7.09
C ASP A 103 9.87 8.36 6.88
N LYS A 104 9.00 8.14 5.89
CA LYS A 104 7.92 9.08 5.58
C LYS A 104 6.59 8.69 6.19
N ILE A 105 6.38 7.39 6.43
CA ILE A 105 5.13 6.87 6.98
C ILE A 105 5.35 6.05 8.25
N ARG A 106 4.36 6.09 9.14
CA ARG A 106 4.23 5.21 10.31
C ARG A 106 3.03 4.30 10.08
N VAL A 107 3.19 3.02 10.28
CA VAL A 107 2.10 2.04 10.27
C VAL A 107 1.91 1.49 11.68
N ASP A 108 0.75 1.72 12.26
CA ASP A 108 0.34 1.15 13.55
C ASP A 108 -0.75 0.08 13.31
N PHE A 109 -0.76 -0.97 14.14
CA PHE A 109 -1.72 -2.05 14.07
C PHE A 109 -2.53 -2.13 15.36
N VAL A 110 -3.86 -2.17 15.25
CA VAL A 110 -4.79 -2.23 16.38
C VAL A 110 -5.59 -3.52 16.29
N ASN A 111 -5.49 -4.37 17.33
CA ASN A 111 -6.21 -5.63 17.38
C ASN A 111 -7.67 -5.43 17.81
N VAL A 112 -8.60 -5.35 16.85
CA VAL A 112 -10.05 -5.21 17.14
C VAL A 112 -10.70 -6.48 17.67
N GLY A 113 -9.96 -7.58 17.79
CA GLY A 113 -10.38 -8.77 18.55
C GLY A 113 -10.33 -8.58 20.07
N THR A 114 -9.77 -7.46 20.55
CA THR A 114 -9.73 -7.08 21.97
C THR A 114 -10.75 -5.98 22.28
N GLU A 115 -11.16 -5.84 23.55
CA GLU A 115 -12.09 -4.78 23.98
C GLU A 115 -11.48 -3.39 23.74
N GLU A 116 -10.20 -3.21 24.08
CA GLU A 116 -9.47 -1.97 23.91
C GLU A 116 -9.36 -1.58 22.44
N GLY A 117 -9.02 -2.53 21.55
CA GLY A 117 -8.92 -2.27 20.12
C GLY A 117 -10.28 -1.95 19.48
N ALA A 118 -11.35 -2.65 19.89
CA ALA A 118 -12.70 -2.33 19.45
C ALA A 118 -13.13 -0.91 19.90
N LYS A 119 -12.79 -0.52 21.13
CA LYS A 119 -13.01 0.84 21.64
C LYS A 119 -12.24 1.88 20.82
N GLN A 120 -10.98 1.63 20.49
CA GLN A 120 -10.17 2.52 19.66
C GLN A 120 -10.78 2.72 18.27
N LEU A 121 -11.24 1.65 17.62
CA LEU A 121 -11.91 1.74 16.32
C LEU A 121 -13.20 2.58 16.42
N ASN A 122 -14.02 2.34 17.45
CA ASN A 122 -15.25 3.10 17.65
C ASN A 122 -14.99 4.60 17.87
N GLU A 123 -13.97 4.95 18.66
CA GLU A 123 -13.56 6.34 18.84
C GLU A 123 -13.02 6.97 17.56
N ALA A 124 -12.31 6.20 16.73
CA ALA A 124 -11.84 6.65 15.42
C ALA A 124 -13.03 6.94 14.48
N PHE A 125 -14.04 6.07 14.44
CA PHE A 125 -15.26 6.29 13.66
C PHE A 125 -16.08 7.49 14.13
N LYS A 126 -16.10 7.80 15.44
CA LYS A 126 -16.73 9.03 15.94
C LYS A 126 -16.04 10.29 15.41
N LYS A 127 -14.71 10.26 15.29
CA LYS A 127 -13.90 11.39 14.80
C LYS A 127 -13.95 11.56 13.29
N SER A 128 -14.05 10.45 12.56
CA SER A 128 -14.16 10.43 11.09
C SER A 128 -15.32 9.50 10.70
N PRO A 129 -16.58 9.99 10.76
CA PRO A 129 -17.74 9.20 10.39
C PRO A 129 -17.63 8.68 8.96
N ILE A 130 -17.90 7.39 8.80
CA ILE A 130 -17.98 6.72 7.49
C ILE A 130 -19.41 6.79 6.98
N SER A 131 -19.59 7.13 5.71
CA SER A 131 -20.90 7.30 5.09
C SER A 131 -21.63 5.97 4.86
N SER A 132 -20.89 4.87 4.77
CA SER A 132 -21.43 3.53 4.51
C SER A 132 -20.55 2.47 5.18
N PRO A 133 -20.85 2.04 6.42
CA PRO A 133 -20.08 1.00 7.09
C PRO A 133 -20.19 -0.33 6.33
N HIS A 134 -19.04 -0.93 6.04
CA HIS A 134 -18.94 -2.28 5.49
C HIS A 134 -18.94 -3.34 6.61
N SER A 135 -19.39 -4.56 6.28
CA SER A 135 -19.48 -5.67 7.25
C SER A 135 -18.12 -6.27 7.63
N CYS A 136 -17.04 -5.93 6.92
CA CYS A 136 -15.71 -6.41 7.27
C CYS A 136 -15.14 -5.64 8.46
N MET A 137 -14.46 -6.36 9.37
CA MET A 137 -13.80 -5.79 10.55
C MET A 137 -12.38 -5.26 10.26
N ALA A 138 -11.90 -5.39 9.02
CA ALA A 138 -10.61 -4.83 8.59
C ALA A 138 -10.81 -3.41 8.05
N TRP A 139 -10.20 -2.43 8.71
CA TRP A 139 -10.25 -1.02 8.32
C TRP A 139 -8.85 -0.41 8.36
N VAL A 140 -8.53 0.43 7.38
CA VAL A 140 -7.29 1.20 7.36
C VAL A 140 -7.65 2.68 7.35
N SER A 141 -7.11 3.43 8.31
CA SER A 141 -7.16 4.89 8.30
C SER A 141 -5.82 5.48 7.91
N VAL A 142 -5.85 6.66 7.28
CA VAL A 142 -4.66 7.45 6.96
C VAL A 142 -4.87 8.85 7.54
N ASN A 143 -3.95 9.28 8.41
CA ASN A 143 -4.05 10.51 9.19
C ASN A 143 -5.38 10.65 9.94
N GLY A 144 -5.90 9.52 10.47
CA GLY A 144 -7.16 9.46 11.20
C GLY A 144 -8.44 9.56 10.35
N LYS A 145 -8.32 9.57 9.01
CA LYS A 145 -9.46 9.58 8.08
C LYS A 145 -9.72 8.19 7.51
N PHE A 146 -10.99 7.89 7.24
CA PHE A 146 -11.41 6.63 6.60
C PHE A 146 -11.98 6.81 5.19
N GLU A 147 -12.30 8.03 4.78
CA GLU A 147 -12.82 8.36 3.46
C GLU A 147 -11.91 9.34 2.74
N PHE A 148 -11.64 9.07 1.47
CA PHE A 148 -10.71 9.85 0.65
C PHE A 148 -11.32 10.18 -0.71
N GLU A 149 -11.13 11.41 -1.16
CA GLU A 149 -11.41 11.80 -2.54
C GLU A 149 -10.11 11.69 -3.34
N LEU A 150 -10.13 10.85 -4.37
CA LEU A 150 -8.99 10.61 -5.24
C LEU A 150 -9.31 11.05 -6.66
N GLU A 151 -8.33 11.67 -7.32
CA GLU A 151 -8.45 12.06 -8.72
C GLU A 151 -8.68 10.83 -9.60
N GLY A 152 -9.62 10.94 -10.54
CA GLY A 152 -10.00 9.84 -11.44
C GLY A 152 -10.83 8.73 -10.79
N VAL A 153 -11.18 8.84 -9.51
CA VAL A 153 -12.08 7.90 -8.83
C VAL A 153 -13.41 8.59 -8.54
N LYS A 154 -14.51 7.98 -8.98
CA LYS A 154 -15.85 8.53 -8.74
C LYS A 154 -16.28 8.23 -7.30
N GLY A 155 -16.51 9.28 -6.51
CA GLY A 155 -16.97 9.18 -5.13
C GLY A 155 -15.81 9.03 -4.14
N LYS A 156 -16.17 8.78 -2.87
CA LYS A 156 -15.19 8.62 -1.80
C LYS A 156 -14.71 7.18 -1.74
N VAL A 157 -13.41 7.01 -1.59
CA VAL A 157 -12.74 5.73 -1.39
C VAL A 157 -12.67 5.42 0.10
N GLN A 158 -13.06 4.21 0.46
CA GLN A 158 -12.87 3.64 1.78
C GLN A 158 -11.90 2.47 1.69
N LEU A 159 -10.96 2.40 2.64
CA LEU A 159 -9.98 1.33 2.73
C LEU A 159 -10.47 0.32 3.78
N SER A 160 -11.36 -0.57 3.35
CA SER A 160 -11.94 -1.62 4.18
C SER A 160 -11.85 -2.99 3.51
N GLY A 161 -11.90 -4.05 4.31
CA GLY A 161 -11.74 -5.42 3.81
C GLY A 161 -10.28 -5.86 3.68
N PRO A 162 -10.05 -7.10 3.20
CA PRO A 162 -8.71 -7.60 2.94
C PRO A 162 -8.07 -6.84 1.77
N ILE A 163 -6.96 -6.17 2.04
CA ILE A 163 -6.14 -5.48 1.04
C ILE A 163 -5.03 -6.43 0.63
N HIS A 164 -5.07 -6.95 -0.59
CA HIS A 164 -4.06 -7.88 -1.10
C HIS A 164 -2.90 -7.14 -1.79
N PRO A 165 -1.65 -7.61 -1.63
CA PRO A 165 -0.50 -7.05 -2.35
C PRO A 165 -0.73 -7.05 -3.86
N GLY A 166 -0.46 -5.91 -4.51
CA GLY A 166 -0.69 -5.72 -5.95
C GLY A 166 -2.17 -5.69 -6.39
N GLY A 167 -3.12 -5.76 -5.45
CA GLY A 167 -4.55 -5.66 -5.74
C GLY A 167 -5.02 -4.21 -5.95
N PRO A 168 -6.23 -4.02 -6.53
CA PRO A 168 -6.75 -2.68 -6.82
C PRO A 168 -6.94 -1.81 -5.56
N VAL A 169 -7.27 -2.40 -4.40
CA VAL A 169 -7.37 -1.66 -3.14
C VAL A 169 -5.99 -1.26 -2.61
N ALA A 170 -4.96 -2.07 -2.82
CA ALA A 170 -3.58 -1.71 -2.46
C ALA A 170 -3.09 -0.52 -3.31
N GLU A 171 -3.42 -0.48 -4.60
CA GLU A 171 -3.14 0.67 -5.46
C GLU A 171 -3.87 1.94 -4.97
N LEU A 172 -5.13 1.81 -4.54
CA LEU A 172 -5.88 2.93 -3.95
C LEU A 172 -5.24 3.42 -2.65
N LEU A 173 -4.85 2.51 -1.76
CA LEU A 173 -4.11 2.84 -0.54
C LEU A 173 -2.81 3.59 -0.87
N GLU A 174 -2.04 3.11 -1.84
CA GLU A 174 -0.81 3.78 -2.27
C GLU A 174 -1.08 5.19 -2.81
N LYS A 175 -2.15 5.38 -3.60
CA LYS A 175 -2.58 6.71 -4.07
C LYS A 175 -2.98 7.65 -2.93
N VAL A 176 -3.72 7.15 -1.93
CA VAL A 176 -4.07 7.93 -0.73
C VAL A 176 -2.81 8.39 -0.02
N VAL A 177 -1.87 7.49 0.24
CA VAL A 177 -0.64 7.77 0.98
C VAL A 177 0.23 8.79 0.24
N ARG A 178 0.41 8.62 -1.08
CA ARG A 178 1.15 9.58 -1.92
C ARG A 178 0.51 10.97 -1.91
N ARG A 179 -0.81 11.05 -1.98
CA ARG A 179 -1.54 12.33 -1.89
C ARG A 179 -1.31 13.01 -0.53
N GLU A 180 -1.45 12.27 0.56
CA GLU A 180 -1.24 12.82 1.91
C GLU A 180 0.22 13.26 2.12
N LEU A 181 1.20 12.51 1.61
CA LEU A 181 2.61 12.93 1.63
C LEU A 181 2.82 14.24 0.87
N ALA A 182 2.27 14.38 -0.33
CA ALA A 182 2.38 15.60 -1.13
C ALA A 182 1.73 16.82 -0.44
N LEU A 183 0.60 16.62 0.24
CA LEU A 183 -0.04 17.67 1.03
C LEU A 183 0.86 18.14 2.19
N GLN A 184 1.50 17.20 2.90
CA GLN A 184 2.44 17.53 3.98
C GLN A 184 3.67 18.29 3.45
N GLU A 185 4.22 17.90 2.30
CA GLU A 185 5.34 18.61 1.67
C GLU A 185 4.94 20.03 1.24
N ALA A 186 3.76 20.21 0.65
CA ALA A 186 3.24 21.51 0.25
C ALA A 186 3.01 22.43 1.46
N SER A 187 2.44 21.92 2.55
CA SER A 187 2.26 22.70 3.78
C SER A 187 3.60 23.14 4.38
N GLN A 188 4.61 22.27 4.38
CA GLN A 188 5.94 22.63 4.87
C GLN A 188 6.63 23.69 4.01
N GLN A 189 6.50 23.63 2.69
CA GLN A 189 7.03 24.65 1.79
C GLN A 189 6.37 26.01 2.00
N GLN A 190 5.06 26.04 2.28
CA GLN A 190 4.34 27.27 2.60
C GLN A 190 4.81 27.88 3.93
N SER A 191 5.04 27.06 4.96
CA SER A 191 5.56 27.53 6.25
C SER A 191 7.03 27.97 6.19
N ALA A 192 7.82 27.41 5.28
CA ALA A 192 9.24 27.73 5.13
C ALA A 192 9.50 28.99 4.27
N LYS A 193 8.51 29.50 3.53
CA LYS A 193 8.67 30.73 2.75
C LYS A 193 8.74 31.91 3.73
N PRO A 194 9.91 32.55 3.94
CA PRO A 194 9.99 33.69 4.84
C PRO A 194 9.01 34.74 4.36
N ALA A 195 8.31 35.39 5.29
CA ALA A 195 7.41 36.49 4.97
C ALA A 195 8.21 37.58 4.25
N GLN A 196 8.27 37.49 2.91
CA GLN A 196 8.88 38.50 2.06
C GLN A 196 8.08 39.76 2.34
N GLY A 197 8.73 40.65 3.09
CA GLY A 197 8.10 41.76 3.76
C GLY A 197 7.26 42.57 2.80
N LYS A 198 6.15 43.09 3.33
CA LYS A 198 5.68 44.42 2.94
C LYS A 198 6.90 45.33 2.98
N SER A 199 7.51 45.53 1.81
CA SER A 199 8.53 46.56 1.62
C SER A 199 7.86 47.85 2.01
N ALA A 200 8.40 48.49 3.04
CA ALA A 200 8.03 49.82 3.47
C ALA A 200 8.32 50.80 2.33
N ASN A 201 7.37 50.93 1.40
CA ASN A 201 7.24 52.09 0.53
C ASN A 201 6.02 52.86 1.03
N ASP A 202 6.14 53.33 2.27
CA ASP A 202 5.32 54.40 2.82
C ASP A 202 6.31 55.48 3.31
N GLN A 203 7.08 56.00 2.36
CA GLN A 203 7.68 57.31 2.52
C GLN A 203 6.75 58.26 1.79
N GLY A 204 5.84 58.84 2.57
CA GLY A 204 5.22 60.10 2.22
C GLY A 204 6.30 61.11 1.88
N ASN A 205 6.07 61.82 0.78
CA ASN A 205 6.62 63.14 0.61
C ASN A 205 5.39 64.04 0.43
N GLU A 206 4.89 64.51 1.57
CA GLU A 206 4.06 65.71 1.64
C GLU A 206 4.95 66.91 1.27
N ASP A 207 4.41 67.75 0.40
CA ASP A 207 4.61 69.20 0.18
C ASP A 207 6.02 69.81 0.16
#